data_AF-A0A1Y4DEY1-F1
#
_entry.id   AF-A0A1Y4DEY1-F1
#
_cell.length_a   1.000
_cell.length_b   1.000
_cell.length_c   1.000
_cell.angle_alpha   90.00
_cell.angle_beta   90.00
_cell.angle_gamma   90.00
#
_symmetry.space_group_name_H-M   'P 1'
#
loop_
_entity.id
_entity.type
_entity.pdbx_description
1 polymer ?
#
loop_
_entity_poly.entity_id
_entity_poly.type
_entity_poly.pdbx_seq_one_letter_code
_entity_poly.pdbx_strand_id
1 'polypeptide(L)' 'MDNIIIQLEEYRLKHRITQQDLARKLGVSFVSVNRWLNGHARPQKLQVYQIKQLLQDKEVQYVK' A
#
# COMPACT_ATOMS: atom_id res chain seq x y z
N MET A 1 -11.80 5.46 -8.21
CA MET A 1 -10.57 4.94 -7.57
C MET A 1 -10.50 3.45 -7.85
N ASP A 2 -9.35 2.92 -8.29
CA ASP A 2 -9.23 1.49 -8.64
C ASP A 2 -9.49 0.61 -7.40
N ASN A 3 -10.13 -0.56 -7.58
CA ASN A 3 -10.53 -1.45 -6.48
C ASN A 3 -9.36 -1.77 -5.53
N ILE A 4 -8.17 -2.06 -6.07
CA ILE A 4 -6.98 -2.36 -5.27
C ILE A 4 -6.51 -1.18 -4.38
N ILE A 5 -6.75 0.06 -4.80
CA ILE A 5 -6.39 1.26 -4.03
C ILE A 5 -7.36 1.45 -2.86
N ILE A 6 -8.64 1.13 -3.06
CA ILE A 6 -9.64 1.14 -1.98
C ILE A 6 -9.23 0.11 -0.91
N GLN A 7 -8.93 -1.12 -1.31
CA GLN A 7 -8.48 -2.17 -0.40
C GLN A 7 -7.18 -1.79 0.34
N LEU A 8 -6.27 -1.11 -0.35
CA LEU A 8 -5.03 -0.60 0.24
C LEU A 8 -5.29 0.45 1.33
N GLU A 9 -6.24 1.36 1.11
CA GLU A 9 -6.62 2.36 2.11
C GLU A 9 -7.34 1.72 3.30
N GLU A 10 -8.23 0.75 3.05
CA GLU A 10 -8.89 -0.02 4.10
C GLU A 10 -7.88 -0.77 4.98
N TYR A 11 -6.87 -1.39 4.37
CA TYR A 11 -5.75 -2.00 5.10
C TYR A 11 -5.04 -0.96 5.98
N ARG A 12 -4.71 0.21 5.43
CA ARG A 12 -4.03 1.28 6.16
C ARG A 12 -4.82 1.71 7.40
N LEU A 13 -6.12 1.92 7.24
CA LEU A 13 -7.03 2.33 8.30
C LEU A 13 -7.22 1.23 9.36
N LYS A 14 -7.42 -0.02 8.92
CA LYS A 14 -7.58 -1.18 9.81
C LYS A 14 -6.35 -1.41 10.69
N HIS A 15 -5.16 -1.24 10.13
CA HIS A 15 -3.89 -1.40 10.84
C HIS A 15 -3.43 -0.12 11.56
N ARG A 16 -4.18 0.98 11.46
CA ARG A 16 -3.88 2.28 12.08
C ARG A 16 -2.47 2.81 11.77
N ILE A 17 -2.00 2.57 10.55
CA ILE A 17 -0.68 3.03 10.10
C ILE A 17 -0.78 4.32 9.29
N THR A 18 0.27 5.13 9.29
CA THR A 18 0.31 6.34 8.46
C THR A 18 0.53 5.98 6.99
N GLN A 19 0.28 6.93 6.07
CA GLN A 19 0.67 6.76 4.66
C GLN A 19 2.19 6.57 4.50
N GLN A 20 2.99 7.16 5.40
CA GLN A 20 4.45 6.99 5.41
C GLN A 20 4.86 5.59 5.85
N ASP A 21 4.19 5.01 6.85
CA ASP A 21 4.40 3.62 7.26
C ASP A 21 4.01 2.64 6.17
N LEU A 22 2.89 2.90 5.50
CA LEU A 22 2.44 2.10 4.36
C LEU A 22 3.45 2.15 3.22
N ALA A 23 4.01 3.34 2.93
CA ALA A 23 5.05 3.51 1.93
C ALA A 23 6.32 2.70 2.27
N ARG A 24 6.74 2.70 3.56
CA ARG A 24 7.84 1.87 4.04
C ARG A 24 7.57 0.37 3.85
N LYS A 25 6.36 -0.09 4.17
CA LYS A 25 5.94 -1.50 3.97
C LYS A 25 5.97 -1.91 2.50
N LEU A 26 5.57 -1.01 1.59
CA LEU A 26 5.57 -1.25 0.14
C LEU A 26 6.92 -1.00 -0.54
N GLY A 27 7.91 -0.46 0.18
CA GLY A 27 9.22 -0.12 -0.39
C GLY A 27 9.15 1.02 -1.42
N VAL A 28 8.22 1.97 -1.24
CA VAL A 28 8.03 3.11 -2.15
C VAL A 28 8.08 4.44 -1.41
N SER A 29 8.13 5.55 -2.15
CA SER A 29 8.09 6.89 -1.55
C SER A 29 6.70 7.21 -0.97
N PHE A 30 6.67 8.06 0.06
CA PHE A 30 5.42 8.63 0.59
C PHE A 30 4.59 9.30 -0.52
N VAL A 31 5.25 10.04 -1.42
CA VAL A 31 4.59 10.77 -2.53
C VAL A 31 3.85 9.79 -3.46
N SER A 32 4.41 8.60 -3.71
CA SER A 32 3.77 7.56 -4.50
C SER A 32 2.45 7.11 -3.87
N VAL A 33 2.48 6.74 -2.58
CA VAL A 33 1.28 6.34 -1.83
C VAL A 33 0.25 7.48 -1.79
N ASN A 34 0.69 8.70 -1.48
CA ASN A 34 -0.20 9.87 -1.43
C ASN A 34 -0.91 10.11 -2.77
N ARG A 35 -0.19 10.04 -3.89
CA ARG A 35 -0.80 10.21 -5.23
C ARG A 35 -1.78 9.10 -5.56
N TRP A 36 -1.50 7.84 -5.18
CA TRP A 36 -2.43 6.73 -5.41
C TRP A 36 -3.70 6.89 -4.57
N LEU A 37 -3.56 7.16 -3.27
CA LEU A 37 -4.67 7.29 -2.33
C LEU A 37 -5.53 8.53 -2.55
N ASN A 38 -5.04 9.53 -3.27
CA ASN A 38 -5.82 10.69 -3.72
C ASN A 38 -6.25 10.60 -5.19
N GLY A 39 -5.96 9.48 -5.88
CA GLY A 39 -6.38 9.26 -7.27
C GLY A 39 -5.60 10.07 -8.32
N HIS A 40 -4.49 10.70 -7.95
CA HIS A 40 -3.63 11.47 -8.86
C HIS A 40 -2.70 10.61 -9.72
N ALA A 41 -2.48 9.34 -9.35
CA ALA A 41 -1.71 8.38 -10.12
C ALA A 41 -2.18 6.96 -9.86
N ARG A 42 -1.79 6.02 -10.72
CA ARG A 42 -1.99 4.58 -10.52
C ARG A 42 -0.64 3.89 -10.27
N PRO A 43 -0.58 2.86 -9.41
CA PRO A 43 0.61 2.03 -9.26
C PRO A 43 0.92 1.28 -10.56
N GLN A 44 2.20 1.11 -10.87
CA GLN A 44 2.68 0.26 -11.96
C GLN A 44 2.54 -1.22 -11.61
N LYS A 45 2.73 -2.11 -12.60
CA LYS A 45 2.58 -3.56 -12.44
C LYS A 45 3.32 -4.14 -11.23
N LEU A 46 4.58 -3.73 -10.99
CA LEU A 46 5.37 -4.17 -9.83
C LEU A 46 4.73 -3.72 -8.50
N GLN A 47 4.26 -2.48 -8.43
CA GLN A 47 3.64 -1.94 -7.21
C GLN A 47 2.26 -2.56 -6.98
N VAL A 48 1.49 -2.82 -8.02
CA VAL A 48 0.26 -3.61 -7.95
C VAL A 48 0.54 -5.00 -7.38
N TYR A 49 1.61 -5.65 -7.82
CA TYR A 49 2.02 -6.95 -7.26
C TYR A 49 2.37 -6.83 -5.77
N GLN A 50 3.19 -5.86 -5.37
CA GLN A 50 3.54 -5.62 -3.96
C GLN A 50 2.31 -5.32 -3.09
N ILE A 51 1.37 -4.52 -3.60
CA ILE A 51 0.11 -4.23 -2.91
C ILE A 51 -0.70 -5.51 -2.74
N LYS A 52 -0.81 -6.35 -3.78
CA LYS A 52 -1.51 -7.65 -3.67
C LYS A 52 -0.85 -8.56 -2.64
N GLN A 53 0.48 -8.64 -2.60
CA GLN A 53 1.18 -9.41 -1.58
C GLN A 53 0.90 -8.88 -0.18
N LEU A 54 1.00 -7.56 0.03
CA LEU A 54 0.66 -6.94 1.33
C LEU A 54 -0.78 -7.23 1.78
N LEU A 55 -1.73 -7.25 0.85
CA LEU A 55 -3.15 -7.52 1.13
C LEU A 55 -3.46 -9.02 1.32
N GLN A 56 -2.65 -9.90 0.75
CA GLN A 56 -2.80 -11.37 0.86
C GLN A 56 -2.04 -11.93 2.07
N ASP A 57 -0.91 -11.32 2.43
CA ASP A 57 -0.09 -11.76 3.55
C ASP A 57 -0.74 -11.37 4.88
N LYS A 58 -1.39 -12.36 5.50
CA LYS A 58 -1.50 -12.45 6.96
C LYS A 58 -0.08 -12.43 7.53
N GLU A 59 0.39 -11.28 7.99
CA GLU A 59 1.61 -11.06 8.79
C GLU A 59 2.74 -12.09 8.58
N VAL A 60 3.49 -11.99 7.48
CA VAL A 60 4.85 -12.53 7.49
C VAL A 60 5.77 -11.42 7.99
N GLN A 61 6.01 -11.43 9.30
CA GLN A 61 7.08 -10.65 9.91
C GLN A 61 8.41 -11.03 9.24
N TYR A 62 8.99 -10.12 8.46
CA TYR A 62 10.42 -10.19 8.19
C TYR A 62 11.14 -9.84 9.48
N VAL A 63 11.50 -10.89 10.22
CA VAL A 63 12.48 -10.87 11.29
C VAL A 63 13.79 -10.36 10.70
N LYS A 64 14.33 -9.29 11.27
CA LYS A 64 15.70 -8.86 11.06
C LYS A 64 16.33 -8.58 12.41
#